data_AF-A0A3R9NG88-F1
#
_entry.id   AF-A0A3R9NG88-F1
#
_cell.length_a   1.000
_cell.length_b   1.000
_cell.length_c   1.000
_cell.angle_alpha   90.00
_cell.angle_beta   90.00
_cell.angle_gamma   90.00
#
_symmetry.space_group_name_H-M   'P 1'
#
loop_
_entity.id
_entity.type
_entity.pdbx_description
1 polymer ?
#
loop_
_entity_poly.entity_id
_entity_poly.type
_entity_poly.pdbx_seq_one_letter_code
_entity_poly.pdbx_strand_id
1 'polypeptide(L)'
;MLKKMYLLLLLLLVSFTGCSTESTLEQVSHEDNNKLQSEVLEADNDDLVKTVQEKMQLNLTKENVTDLLGNQYQKIKSSYDDSDMWRYDIGTKEGYQSPDDEYDTGDIQGLQNGSIQAQLFISWNEENRVRNYSIIYYDSNDSKVYDYRVFSDGGERVQALTN
;
A
#
# COMPACT_ATOMS: atom_id res chain seq x y z
N MET A 1 -55.65 -36.02 25.89
CA MET A 1 -55.36 -34.66 26.40
C MET A 1 -55.97 -33.67 25.43
N LEU A 2 -56.96 -32.90 25.89
CA LEU A 2 -57.89 -32.16 25.05
C LEU A 2 -57.78 -30.65 25.35
N LYS A 3 -57.82 -29.87 24.27
CA LYS A 3 -58.62 -28.63 24.10
C LYS A 3 -58.03 -27.25 24.47
N LYS A 4 -58.25 -26.33 23.51
CA LYS A 4 -58.53 -24.86 23.58
C LYS A 4 -57.27 -23.98 23.62
N MET A 5 -56.99 -23.02 22.73
CA MET A 5 -57.79 -22.10 21.89
C MET A 5 -58.86 -21.28 22.63
N TYR A 6 -58.41 -20.16 23.20
CA TYR A 6 -59.13 -18.91 23.57
C TYR A 6 -58.03 -17.81 23.54
N LEU A 7 -58.07 -16.71 22.81
CA LEU A 7 -59.06 -15.65 22.60
C LEU A 7 -59.31 -14.75 23.85
N LEU A 8 -58.99 -13.46 23.66
CA LEU A 8 -59.53 -12.22 24.26
C LEU A 8 -58.79 -11.54 25.44
N LEU A 9 -58.33 -10.30 25.16
CA LEU A 9 -58.56 -9.01 25.88
C LEU A 9 -58.13 -8.89 27.38
N LEU A 10 -57.60 -7.81 27.96
CA LEU A 10 -57.58 -6.36 27.69
C LEU A 10 -56.83 -5.60 28.84
N LEU A 11 -56.13 -4.46 28.54
CA LEU A 11 -55.75 -3.27 29.40
C LEU A 11 -54.82 -3.49 30.64
N LEU A 12 -53.98 -2.58 31.16
CA LEU A 12 -53.71 -1.12 31.08
C LEU A 12 -52.36 -0.91 31.83
N LEU A 13 -51.38 -0.09 31.42
CA LEU A 13 -51.29 1.35 31.73
C LEU A 13 -50.10 2.00 31.01
N VAL A 14 -50.39 3.15 30.41
CA VAL A 14 -49.49 4.11 29.76
C VAL A 14 -48.80 4.98 30.81
N SER A 15 -47.54 5.36 30.54
CA SER A 15 -46.93 6.72 30.65
C SER A 15 -45.44 6.54 30.95
N PHE A 16 -44.48 6.99 30.14
CA PHE A 16 -44.23 8.39 29.86
C PHE A 16 -43.47 8.53 28.53
N THR A 17 -43.80 9.60 27.83
CA THR A 17 -43.23 10.13 26.60
C THR A 17 -41.70 10.26 26.61
N GLY A 18 -41.04 9.70 25.60
CA GLY A 18 -39.71 10.09 25.14
C GLY A 18 -39.71 10.11 23.62
N CYS A 19 -39.39 11.27 23.05
CA CYS A 19 -39.58 11.63 21.65
C CYS A 19 -38.72 10.81 20.67
N SER A 20 -39.25 10.70 19.45
CA SER A 20 -38.72 9.99 18.29
C SER A 20 -37.38 10.51 17.74
N THR A 21 -36.91 9.81 16.70
CA THR A 21 -35.77 10.02 15.79
C THR A 21 -34.43 9.54 16.33
N GLU A 22 -33.62 8.77 15.62
CA GLU A 22 -33.67 8.04 14.35
C GLU A 22 -32.41 7.15 14.36
N SER A 23 -32.40 6.10 13.53
CA SER A 23 -31.25 5.29 13.09
C SER A 23 -29.85 5.83 13.42
N THR A 24 -28.93 4.96 13.86
CA THR A 24 -27.81 4.48 13.03
C THR A 24 -26.99 3.43 13.77
N LEU A 25 -26.64 2.39 13.02
CA LEU A 25 -25.71 1.31 13.33
C LEU A 25 -24.38 1.86 13.88
N GLU A 26 -24.00 1.48 15.09
CA GLU A 26 -22.61 1.60 15.52
C GLU A 26 -21.77 0.56 14.76
N GLN A 27 -21.07 1.07 13.75
CA GLN A 27 -19.97 0.40 13.10
C GLN A 27 -18.79 0.32 14.08
N VAL A 28 -18.30 -0.90 14.29
CA VAL A 28 -17.01 -1.18 14.92
C VAL A 28 -15.92 -0.55 14.04
N SER A 29 -15.38 0.57 14.50
CA SER A 29 -14.26 1.26 13.86
C SER A 29 -12.98 0.44 14.00
N HIS A 30 -12.45 -0.03 12.87
CA HIS A 30 -11.05 -0.45 12.74
C HIS A 30 -10.19 0.82 12.66
N GLU A 31 -9.73 1.31 13.81
CA GLU A 31 -8.54 2.17 13.91
C GLU A 31 -7.33 1.25 14.03
N ASP A 32 -6.54 1.09 12.96
CA ASP A 32 -5.09 0.78 13.01
C ASP A 32 -4.49 0.59 11.61
N ASN A 33 -4.65 1.56 10.71
CA ASN A 33 -3.89 1.60 9.44
C ASN A 33 -3.30 2.96 9.10
N ASN A 34 -3.38 3.95 10.01
CA ASN A 34 -3.03 5.33 9.69
C ASN A 34 -1.81 5.88 10.45
N LYS A 35 -0.94 5.00 10.97
CA LYS A 35 0.22 5.46 11.74
C LYS A 35 1.41 5.87 10.85
N LEU A 36 1.65 5.20 9.72
CA LEU A 36 2.69 5.64 8.76
C LEU A 36 2.18 6.70 7.78
N GLN A 37 0.91 6.66 7.38
CA GLN A 37 0.41 7.55 6.32
C GLN A 37 0.24 9.01 6.78
N SER A 38 0.08 9.24 8.09
CA SER A 38 -0.03 10.59 8.67
C SER A 38 1.32 11.20 9.08
N GLU A 39 2.36 10.39 9.31
CA GLU A 39 3.71 10.86 9.67
C GLU A 39 4.59 11.15 8.42
N VAL A 40 4.16 10.70 7.24
CA VAL A 40 4.86 10.85 5.93
C VAL A 40 4.57 12.19 5.23
N LEU A 41 3.59 12.97 5.69
CA LEU A 41 3.14 14.18 4.97
C LEU A 41 4.10 15.39 5.04
N GLU A 42 5.22 15.31 5.76
CA GLU A 42 6.28 16.34 5.77
C GLU A 42 7.72 15.80 5.64
N ALA A 43 7.89 14.52 5.28
CA ALA A 43 9.23 13.98 5.02
C ALA A 43 9.75 14.45 3.66
N ASP A 44 11.02 14.85 3.60
CA ASP A 44 11.70 15.11 2.33
C ASP A 44 11.67 13.84 1.45
N ASN A 45 11.63 14.00 0.13
CA ASN A 45 11.56 12.87 -0.81
C ASN A 45 12.69 11.85 -0.55
N ASP A 46 13.86 12.36 -0.14
CA ASP A 46 15.06 11.57 0.15
C ASP A 46 14.89 10.68 1.40
N ASP A 47 14.12 11.13 2.41
CA ASP A 47 13.95 10.39 3.67
C ASP A 47 13.08 9.14 3.50
N LEU A 48 12.06 9.21 2.65
CA LEU A 48 11.19 8.06 2.39
C LEU A 48 11.90 6.99 1.57
N VAL A 49 12.63 7.40 0.51
CA VAL A 49 13.46 6.49 -0.30
C VAL A 49 14.46 5.76 0.57
N LYS A 50 15.18 6.51 1.42
CA LYS A 50 16.16 5.95 2.34
C LYS A 50 15.53 4.99 3.34
N THR A 51 14.36 5.33 3.89
CA THR A 51 13.62 4.45 4.79
C THR A 51 13.27 3.11 4.12
N VAL A 52 12.86 3.14 2.86
CA VAL A 52 12.55 1.92 2.10
C VAL A 52 13.83 1.12 1.83
N GLN A 53 14.93 1.79 1.45
CA GLN A 53 16.24 1.14 1.27
C GLN A 53 16.74 0.44 2.54
N GLU A 54 16.58 1.06 3.71
CA GLU A 54 17.05 0.53 5.00
C GLU A 54 16.20 -0.66 5.50
N LYS A 55 14.88 -0.63 5.24
CA LYS A 55 13.94 -1.63 5.76
C LYS A 55 13.69 -2.80 4.81
N MET A 56 13.82 -2.59 3.49
CA MET A 56 13.71 -3.67 2.52
C MET A 56 14.94 -4.57 2.58
N GLN A 57 14.69 -5.88 2.61
CA GLN A 57 15.73 -6.90 2.70
C GLN A 57 15.33 -8.14 1.90
N LEU A 58 16.33 -8.91 1.48
CA LEU A 58 16.10 -10.22 0.89
C LEU A 58 15.43 -11.16 1.91
N ASN A 59 14.72 -12.17 1.40
CA ASN A 59 14.04 -13.22 2.17
C ASN A 59 12.85 -12.77 3.04
N LEU A 60 12.47 -11.49 3.04
CA LEU A 60 11.21 -11.03 3.63
C LEU A 60 10.03 -11.77 2.99
N THR A 61 9.03 -12.15 3.79
CA THR A 61 7.80 -12.73 3.25
C THR A 61 6.94 -11.64 2.62
N LYS A 62 5.99 -12.04 1.76
CA LYS A 62 4.94 -11.14 1.26
C LYS A 62 4.21 -10.40 2.40
N GLU A 63 3.92 -11.09 3.49
CA GLU A 63 3.29 -10.51 4.68
C GLU A 63 4.16 -9.42 5.30
N ASN A 64 5.46 -9.67 5.52
CA ASN A 64 6.36 -8.65 6.06
C ASN A 64 6.48 -7.43 5.14
N VAL A 65 6.46 -7.64 3.82
CA VAL A 65 6.47 -6.53 2.86
C VAL A 65 5.16 -5.73 2.94
N THR A 66 4.01 -6.39 3.06
CA THR A 66 2.72 -5.69 3.23
C THR A 66 2.57 -5.02 4.60
N ASP A 67 3.18 -5.55 5.66
CA ASP A 67 3.22 -4.88 6.97
C ASP A 67 4.08 -3.62 6.92
N LEU A 68 5.15 -3.65 6.12
CA LEU A 68 6.08 -2.54 5.96
C LEU A 68 5.53 -1.43 5.07
N LEU A 69 4.93 -1.79 3.94
CA LEU A 69 4.58 -0.86 2.85
C LEU A 69 3.06 -0.73 2.61
N GLY A 70 2.26 -1.53 3.32
CA GLY A 70 0.84 -1.66 3.08
C GLY A 70 0.50 -2.58 1.92
N ASN A 71 -0.81 -2.64 1.63
CA ASN A 71 -1.38 -3.55 0.63
C ASN A 71 -1.60 -2.91 -0.76
N GLN A 72 -1.12 -1.69 -0.98
CA GLN A 72 -1.32 -0.93 -2.22
C GLN A 72 -0.21 -1.23 -3.24
N TYR A 73 -0.06 -2.50 -3.62
CA TYR A 73 0.84 -2.91 -4.70
C TYR A 73 0.07 -3.24 -5.97
N GLN A 74 0.75 -3.10 -7.11
CA GLN A 74 0.32 -3.64 -8.40
C GLN A 74 1.07 -4.93 -8.72
N LYS A 75 0.39 -5.88 -9.33
CA LYS A 75 1.03 -7.09 -9.88
C LYS A 75 1.40 -6.82 -11.32
N ILE A 76 2.69 -6.90 -11.60
CA ILE A 76 3.26 -6.64 -12.92
C ILE A 76 4.18 -7.80 -13.32
N LYS A 77 4.81 -7.70 -14.48
CA LYS A 77 5.79 -8.63 -15.01
C LYS A 77 7.18 -8.00 -15.10
N SER A 78 8.23 -8.80 -14.92
CA SER A 78 9.56 -8.36 -15.32
C SER A 78 9.65 -8.30 -16.84
N SER A 79 10.12 -7.18 -17.39
CA SER A 79 10.41 -7.04 -18.83
C SER A 79 11.54 -7.95 -19.32
N TYR A 80 12.32 -8.53 -18.41
CA TYR A 80 13.45 -9.41 -18.75
C TYR A 80 13.03 -10.87 -18.99
N ASP A 81 12.14 -11.41 -18.14
CA ASP A 81 11.81 -12.85 -18.11
C ASP A 81 10.33 -13.18 -17.85
N ASP A 82 9.43 -12.19 -17.88
CA ASP A 82 7.99 -12.32 -17.62
C ASP A 82 7.63 -12.90 -16.23
N SER A 83 8.57 -12.89 -15.28
CA SER A 83 8.32 -13.33 -13.91
C SER A 83 7.39 -12.36 -13.18
N ASP A 84 6.58 -12.89 -12.25
CA ASP A 84 5.66 -12.08 -11.45
C ASP A 84 6.42 -11.18 -10.48
N MET A 85 6.08 -9.89 -10.50
CA MET A 85 6.63 -8.89 -9.61
C MET A 85 5.53 -8.09 -8.91
N TRP A 86 5.89 -7.47 -7.79
CA TRP A 86 5.08 -6.42 -7.18
C TRP A 86 5.71 -5.06 -7.46
N ARG A 87 4.87 -4.08 -7.81
CA ARG A 87 5.24 -2.67 -7.86
C ARG A 87 4.55 -1.91 -6.74
N TYR A 88 5.30 -1.09 -6.04
CA TYR A 88 4.78 -0.07 -5.14
C TYR A 88 5.09 1.30 -5.71
N ASP A 89 4.04 2.12 -5.79
CA ASP A 89 4.15 3.53 -6.17
C ASP A 89 4.15 4.37 -4.88
N ILE A 90 5.28 4.98 -4.55
CA ILE A 90 5.56 5.53 -3.21
C ILE A 90 5.54 7.06 -3.28
N GLY A 91 4.85 7.70 -2.33
CA GLY A 91 4.77 9.16 -2.25
C GLY A 91 4.00 9.78 -3.43
N THR A 92 2.89 9.16 -3.81
CA THR A 92 2.10 9.59 -4.97
C THR A 92 1.25 10.81 -4.66
N LYS A 93 1.15 11.74 -5.62
CA LYS A 93 0.17 12.83 -5.58
C LYS A 93 -1.24 12.29 -5.81
N GLU A 94 -2.24 13.02 -5.29
CA GLU A 94 -3.65 12.68 -5.53
C GLU A 94 -3.94 12.58 -7.03
N GLY A 95 -4.59 11.48 -7.43
CA GLY A 95 -4.94 11.22 -8.83
C GLY A 95 -3.79 10.67 -9.70
N TYR A 96 -2.61 10.40 -9.13
CA TYR A 96 -1.54 9.73 -9.86
C TYR A 96 -1.96 8.35 -10.38
N GLN A 97 -1.54 8.05 -11.61
CA GLN A 97 -1.67 6.76 -12.25
C GLN A 97 -0.36 6.45 -12.96
N SER A 98 0.17 5.24 -12.77
CA SER A 98 1.36 4.81 -13.50
C SER A 98 1.07 4.75 -15.00
N PRO A 99 2.01 5.17 -15.86
CA PRO A 99 1.83 5.10 -17.32
C PRO A 99 1.90 3.68 -17.88
N ASP A 100 2.52 2.76 -17.15
CA ASP A 100 2.65 1.33 -17.49
C ASP A 100 2.25 0.51 -16.26
N ASP A 101 1.33 -0.43 -16.42
CA ASP A 101 0.85 -1.36 -15.38
C ASP A 101 1.15 -2.81 -15.71
N GLU A 102 1.92 -3.07 -16.77
CA GLU A 102 2.23 -4.42 -17.23
C GLU A 102 3.68 -4.80 -16.88
N TYR A 103 4.63 -3.89 -17.06
CA TYR A 103 6.06 -4.19 -16.89
C TYR A 103 6.77 -3.33 -15.84
N ASP A 104 7.99 -3.71 -15.48
CA ASP A 104 8.88 -3.01 -14.54
C ASP A 104 9.54 -1.75 -15.14
N THR A 105 8.79 -1.04 -16.00
CA THR A 105 9.18 0.24 -16.58
C THR A 105 8.98 1.36 -15.55
N GLY A 106 10.05 2.06 -15.18
CA GLY A 106 9.96 3.21 -14.28
C GLY A 106 9.30 4.44 -14.94
N ASP A 107 8.43 5.14 -14.21
CA ASP A 107 7.85 6.43 -14.57
C ASP A 107 8.86 7.58 -14.31
N ILE A 108 9.84 7.68 -15.19
CA ILE A 108 10.88 8.72 -15.13
C ILE A 108 10.26 10.12 -15.11
N GLN A 109 9.18 10.35 -15.85
CA GLN A 109 8.54 11.66 -15.93
C GLN A 109 7.82 12.00 -14.62
N GLY A 110 7.09 11.04 -14.05
CA GLY A 110 6.43 11.16 -12.75
C GLY A 110 7.42 11.43 -11.62
N LEU A 111 8.59 10.80 -11.66
CA LEU A 111 9.66 11.05 -10.69
C LEU A 111 10.23 12.47 -10.82
N GLN A 112 10.58 12.90 -12.04
CA GLN A 112 11.15 14.23 -12.27
C GLN A 112 10.18 15.37 -11.97
N ASN A 113 8.88 15.19 -12.20
CA ASN A 113 7.86 16.20 -11.91
C ASN A 113 7.27 16.08 -10.48
N GLY A 114 7.74 15.10 -9.70
CA GLY A 114 7.30 14.82 -8.34
C GLY A 114 5.84 14.39 -8.23
N SER A 115 5.27 13.74 -9.25
CA SER A 115 3.97 13.07 -9.12
C SER A 115 4.05 11.78 -8.29
N ILE A 116 5.26 11.24 -8.19
CA ILE A 116 5.64 10.08 -7.39
C ILE A 116 7.05 10.32 -6.86
N GLN A 117 7.35 9.84 -5.65
CA GLN A 117 8.69 9.98 -5.05
C GLN A 117 9.61 8.82 -5.44
N ALA A 118 9.07 7.60 -5.48
CA ALA A 118 9.82 6.42 -5.87
C ALA A 118 8.92 5.30 -6.39
N GLN A 119 9.50 4.39 -7.17
CA GLN A 119 8.89 3.12 -7.52
C GLN A 119 9.77 1.96 -7.04
N LEU A 120 9.17 1.08 -6.26
CA LEU A 120 9.82 -0.14 -5.78
C LEU A 120 9.27 -1.34 -6.56
N PHE A 121 10.17 -2.14 -7.11
CA PHE A 121 9.87 -3.38 -7.82
C PHE A 121 10.44 -4.55 -7.05
N ILE A 122 9.63 -5.59 -6.81
CA ILE A 122 9.99 -6.74 -5.98
C ILE A 122 9.74 -8.02 -6.74
N SER A 123 10.79 -8.83 -6.94
CA SER A 123 10.66 -10.21 -7.43
C SER A 123 10.63 -11.19 -6.28
N TRP A 124 9.91 -12.30 -6.48
CA TRP A 124 9.71 -13.34 -5.47
C TRP A 124 10.45 -14.63 -5.84
N ASN A 125 10.90 -15.38 -4.84
CA ASN A 125 11.34 -16.75 -5.03
C ASN A 125 10.16 -17.73 -4.94
N GLU A 126 10.43 -19.02 -5.16
CA GLU A 126 9.42 -20.09 -5.13
C GLU A 126 8.73 -20.23 -3.76
N GLU A 127 9.37 -19.77 -2.68
CA GLU A 127 8.83 -19.77 -1.31
C GLU A 127 8.05 -18.48 -0.98
N ASN A 128 7.75 -17.62 -1.97
CA ASN A 128 7.10 -16.32 -1.78
C ASN A 128 7.87 -15.36 -0.87
N ARG A 129 9.20 -15.37 -0.96
CA ARG A 129 10.08 -14.43 -0.28
C ARG A 129 10.78 -13.50 -1.27
N VAL A 130 11.16 -12.31 -0.83
CA VAL A 130 11.90 -11.34 -1.65
C VAL A 130 13.18 -11.99 -2.17
N ARG A 131 13.27 -12.14 -3.51
CA ARG A 131 14.44 -12.68 -4.21
C ARG A 131 15.42 -11.58 -4.60
N ASN A 132 14.89 -10.46 -5.07
CA ASN A 132 15.63 -9.26 -5.45
C ASN A 132 14.63 -8.10 -5.50
N TYR A 133 15.14 -6.87 -5.51
CA TYR A 133 14.32 -5.67 -5.66
C TYR A 133 15.11 -4.52 -6.27
N SER A 134 14.39 -3.56 -6.84
CA SER A 134 14.94 -2.28 -7.28
C SER A 134 14.06 -1.11 -6.84
N ILE A 135 14.69 0.03 -6.56
CA ILE A 135 14.04 1.29 -6.21
C ILE A 135 14.48 2.32 -7.23
N ILE A 136 13.52 2.84 -8.00
CA ILE A 136 13.73 3.95 -8.90
C ILE A 136 13.28 5.23 -8.20
N TYR A 137 14.15 6.23 -8.11
CA TYR A 137 13.88 7.47 -7.38
C TYR A 137 14.59 8.67 -8.02
N TYR A 138 14.07 9.86 -7.76
CA TYR A 138 14.70 11.12 -8.16
C TYR A 138 15.55 11.68 -7.02
N ASP A 139 16.83 11.96 -7.28
CA ASP A 139 17.73 12.66 -6.36
C ASP A 139 17.69 14.16 -6.68
N SER A 140 17.21 14.94 -5.71
CA SER A 140 17.07 16.39 -5.86
C SER A 140 18.40 17.14 -5.85
N ASN A 141 19.46 16.54 -5.28
CA ASN A 141 20.76 17.18 -5.12
C ASN A 141 21.50 17.34 -6.46
N ASP A 142 21.31 16.38 -7.37
CA ASP A 142 21.94 16.40 -8.70
C ASP A 142 20.93 16.37 -9.86
N SER A 143 19.64 16.36 -9.54
CA SER A 143 18.52 16.38 -10.48
C SER A 143 18.48 15.18 -11.43
N LYS A 144 18.85 13.99 -10.93
CA LYS A 144 18.85 12.75 -11.72
C LYS A 144 17.90 11.71 -11.15
N VAL A 145 17.49 10.79 -12.03
CA VAL A 145 16.78 9.57 -11.62
C VAL A 145 17.78 8.44 -11.51
N TYR A 146 17.68 7.67 -10.43
CA TYR A 146 18.53 6.53 -10.12
C TYR A 146 17.73 5.23 -10.03
N ASP A 147 18.31 4.12 -10.48
CA ASP A 147 17.92 2.74 -10.14
C ASP A 147 18.91 2.21 -9.09
N TYR A 148 18.43 2.00 -7.87
CA TYR A 148 19.12 1.23 -6.84
C TYR A 148 18.59 -0.20 -6.82
N ARG A 149 19.47 -1.18 -7.07
CA ARG A 149 19.10 -2.58 -7.21
C ARG A 149 19.87 -3.46 -6.24
N VAL A 150 19.15 -4.38 -5.59
CA VAL A 150 19.71 -5.45 -4.77
C VAL A 150 19.44 -6.80 -5.44
N PHE A 151 20.50 -7.52 -5.79
CA PHE A 151 20.46 -8.80 -6.48
C PHE A 151 20.28 -9.95 -5.49
N SER A 152 19.92 -11.14 -6.00
CA SER A 152 19.66 -12.31 -5.16
C SER A 152 20.88 -12.87 -4.42
N ASP A 153 22.08 -12.49 -4.84
CA ASP A 153 23.34 -12.81 -4.14
C ASP A 153 23.70 -11.77 -3.05
N GLY A 154 22.85 -10.75 -2.85
CA GLY A 154 23.09 -9.64 -1.94
C GLY A 154 23.97 -8.54 -2.54
N GLY A 155 24.38 -8.64 -3.81
CA GLY A 155 25.07 -7.56 -4.49
C GLY A 155 24.16 -6.34 -4.67
N GLU A 156 24.74 -5.15 -4.64
CA GLU A 156 24.03 -3.89 -4.82
C GLU A 156 24.59 -3.12 -6.02
N ARG A 157 23.74 -2.40 -6.74
CA ARG A 157 24.13 -1.45 -7.80
C ARG A 157 23.28 -0.19 -7.72
N VAL A 158 23.92 0.95 -7.99
CA VAL A 158 23.26 2.23 -8.22
C VAL A 158 23.61 2.68 -9.63
N GLN A 159 22.62 3.05 -10.43
CA GLN A 159 22.81 3.55 -11.78
C GLN A 159 21.94 4.79 -12.03
N ALA A 160 22.52 5.86 -12.58
CA ALA A 160 21.75 6.98 -13.09
C ALA A 160 21.05 6.58 -14.40
N LEU A 161 19.75 6.83 -14.48
CA LEU A 161 18.90 6.61 -15.66
C LEU A 161 18.80 7.86 -16.54
N THR A 162 19.16 9.02 -16.01
CA THR A 162 19.16 10.31 -16.70
C THR A 162 20.56 10.93 -16.69
N ASN A 163 20.83 11.81 -17.67
CA ASN A 163 22.12 12.48 -17.82
C ASN A 163 22.21 13.78 -17.02
#